data_AF-A0A383D6L5-F1
#
_entry.id   AF-A0A383D6L5-F1
#
_cell.length_a   1.000
_cell.length_b   1.000
_cell.length_c   1.000
_cell.angle_alpha   90.00
_cell.angle_beta   90.00
_cell.angle_gamma   90.00
#
_symmetry.space_group_name_H-M   'P 1'
#
loop_
_entity.id
_entity.type
_entity.pdbx_description
1 polymer ?
#
loop_
_entity_poly.entity_id
_entity_poly.type
_entity_poly.pdbx_seq_one_letter_code
_entity_poly.pdbx_strand_id
1 'polypeptide(L)' 'MSNHVELNIDGKLIKAEKGTNILQAAIDADMYIPYLCYYPGMKSYGACRMCVV' A
#
# COMPACT_ATOMS: atom_id res chain seq x y z
N MET A 1 17.10 -7.50 10.48
CA MET A 1 17.42 -6.06 10.30
C MET A 1 16.12 -5.32 10.10
N SER A 2 15.85 -4.28 10.88
CA SER A 2 14.57 -3.57 10.90
C SER A 2 14.38 -2.77 9.62
N ASN A 3 13.89 -3.42 8.57
CA ASN A 3 13.82 -2.89 7.21
C ASN A 3 12.53 -2.07 7.00
N HIS A 4 12.18 -1.22 7.96
CA HIS A 4 10.93 -0.44 7.92
C HIS A 4 11.21 1.00 7.46
N VAL A 5 10.25 1.58 6.75
CA VAL A 5 10.24 2.98 6.32
C VAL A 5 9.02 3.67 6.93
N GLU A 6 9.19 4.95 7.29
CA GLU A 6 8.08 5.80 7.71
C GLU A 6 7.50 6.52 6.49
N LEU A 7 6.18 6.44 6.35
CA LEU A 7 5.41 7.06 5.27
C LEU A 7 4.32 7.94 5.89
N ASN A 8 4.03 9.07 5.25
CA ASN A 8 2.88 9.88 5.59
C ASN A 8 1.80 9.66 4.51
N ILE A 9 0.66 9.10 4.92
CA ILE A 9 -0.51 8.93 4.06
C ILE A 9 -1.66 9.72 4.69
N ASP A 10 -2.19 10.71 3.96
CA ASP A 10 -3.27 11.60 4.41
C ASP A 10 -3.06 12.23 5.80
N GLY A 11 -1.81 12.61 6.12
CA GLY A 11 -1.45 13.23 7.39
C GLY A 11 -1.17 12.25 8.53
N LYS A 12 -1.38 10.95 8.34
CA LYS A 12 -1.08 9.90 9.32
C LYS A 12 0.26 9.24 8.99
N LEU A 13 1.15 9.26 9.97
CA LEU A 13 2.44 8.57 9.89
C LEU A 13 2.24 7.07 10.13
N ILE A 14 2.72 6.26 9.18
CA ILE A 14 2.64 4.79 9.23
C ILE A 14 4.04 4.19 9.01
N LYS A 15 4.25 2.99 9.54
CA LYS A 15 5.48 2.20 9.34
C LYS A 15 5.17 1.03 8.42
N ALA A 16 5.91 0.92 7.33
CA ALA A 16 5.77 -0.18 6.37
C ALA A 16 7.12 -0.83 6.11
N GLU A 17 7.12 -2.11 5.72
CA GLU A 17 8.35 -2.76 5.28
C GLU A 17 8.85 -2.16 3.96
N LYS A 18 10.17 -2.00 3.85
CA LYS A 18 10.83 -1.48 2.66
C LYS A 18 10.62 -2.46 1.50
N GLY A 19 10.03 -1.95 0.41
CA GLY A 19 9.69 -2.75 -0.76
C GLY A 19 8.21 -3.17 -0.82
N THR A 20 7.45 -2.96 0.27
CA THR A 20 5.99 -3.07 0.25
C THR A 20 5.40 -2.00 -0.66
N ASN A 21 4.38 -2.37 -1.43
CA ASN A 21 3.69 -1.43 -2.32
C ASN A 21 2.79 -0.48 -1.50
N ILE A 22 2.53 0.72 -2.03
CA ILE A 22 1.75 1.76 -1.32
C ILE A 22 0.34 1.27 -0.96
N LEU A 23 -0.31 0.54 -1.86
CA LEU A 23 -1.66 0.00 -1.63
C LEU A 23 -1.70 -0.96 -0.42
N GLN A 24 -0.73 -1.87 -0.32
CA GLN A 24 -0.64 -2.80 0.81
C GLN A 24 -0.30 -2.06 2.10
N ALA A 25 0.62 -1.09 2.05
CA ALA A 25 0.94 -0.27 3.22
C ALA A 25 -0.28 0.51 3.75
N ALA A 26 -1.15 0.99 2.85
CA ALA A 26 -2.41 1.64 3.22
C ALA A 26 -3.39 0.63 3.85
N ILE A 27 -3.57 -0.55 3.24
CA ILE A 27 -4.43 -1.62 3.77
C ILE A 27 -3.99 -2.04 5.17
N ASP A 28 -2.69 -2.26 5.38
CA ASP A 28 -2.12 -2.66 6.68
C ASP A 28 -2.30 -1.56 7.76
N ALA A 29 -2.48 -0.31 7.34
CA ALA A 29 -2.73 0.84 8.21
C ALA A 29 -4.22 1.18 8.39
N ASP A 30 -5.11 0.27 7.97
CA ASP A 30 -6.57 0.42 7.94
C ASP A 30 -7.05 1.61 7.09
N MET A 31 -6.28 1.97 6.05
CA MET A 31 -6.64 2.99 5.06
C MET A 31 -7.08 2.34 3.76
N TYR A 32 -8.33 2.59 3.40
CA TYR A 32 -8.91 2.03 2.19
C TYR A 32 -8.59 2.90 0.97
N ILE A 33 -7.84 2.33 0.03
CA ILE A 33 -7.72 2.83 -1.35
C ILE A 33 -8.52 1.89 -2.24
N PRO A 34 -9.38 2.36 -3.15
CA PRO A 34 -10.15 1.46 -4.02
C PRO A 34 -9.25 0.64 -4.97
N TYR A 35 -9.49 -0.68 -5.06
CA TYR A 35 -8.80 -1.57 -6.00
C TYR A 35 -9.71 -2.71 -6.47
N LEU A 36 -9.47 -3.20 -7.69
CA LEU A 36 -10.09 -4.42 -8.23
C LEU A 36 -9.07 -5.42 -8.77
N CYS A 37 -7.97 -4.94 -9.36
CA CYS A 37 -6.94 -5.80 -9.97
C CYS A 37 -5.78 -6.14 -9.02
N TYR A 38 -5.99 -6.04 -7.71
CA TYR A 38 -4.99 -6.35 -6.68
C TYR A 38 -5.49 -7.48 -5.78
N TYR A 39 -4.60 -8.42 -5.47
CA TYR A 39 -4.87 -9.51 -4.54
C TYR A 39 -3.58 -9.85 -3.76
N PRO A 40 -3.65 -10.03 -2.42
CA PRO A 40 -2.49 -10.40 -1.61
C PRO A 40 -1.79 -11.66 -2.11
N GLY A 41 -0.47 -11.59 -2.33
CA GLY A 41 0.32 -12.71 -2.84
C GLY A 41 0.37 -12.82 -4.37
N MET A 42 -0.32 -11.95 -5.11
CA MET A 42 -0.13 -11.80 -6.56
C MET A 42 0.67 -10.54 -6.90
N LYS A 43 1.33 -10.53 -8.06
CA LYS A 43 1.96 -9.32 -8.58
C LYS A 43 0.90 -8.29 -8.94
N SER A 44 1.16 -7.03 -8.60
CA SER A 44 0.31 -5.91 -8.99
C SER A 44 0.20 -5.79 -10.51
N TYR A 45 -1.03 -5.74 -11.03
CA TYR A 45 -1.28 -5.73 -12.48
C TYR A 45 -1.54 -4.32 -13.04
N GLY A 46 -2.22 -3.44 -12.29
CA GLY A 46 -2.46 -2.05 -12.68
C GLY A 46 -3.54 -1.83 -13.74
N ALA A 47 -4.42 -2.80 -14.02
CA ALA A 47 -5.48 -2.63 -15.03
C ALA A 47 -6.68 -1.79 -14.59
N CYS A 48 -7.09 -1.86 -13.32
CA CYS A 48 -8.31 -1.16 -12.87
C CYS A 48 -8.14 0.34 -12.69
N ARG A 49 -6.90 0.82 -12.49
CA ARG A 49 -6.55 2.24 -12.31
C ARG A 49 -7.27 2.98 -11.17
N MET A 50 -7.94 2.29 -10.25
CA MET A 50 -8.62 2.98 -9.13
C MET A 50 -7.69 3.32 -7.97
N CYS A 51 -6.54 2.65 -7.86
CA CYS A 51 -5.56 2.89 -6.81
C CYS A 51 -4.51 3.95 -7.21
N VAL A 52 -4.93 4.98 -7.94
CA VAL A 52 -4.08 6.10 -8.34
C VAL A 52 -4.06 7.12 -7.20
N VAL A 53 -2.88 7.33 -6.64
CA VAL A 53 -2.58 8.23 -5.50
C VAL A 53 -1.20 8.83 -5.66
#